data_AF-A0A530JDR4-F1
#
_entry.id   AF-A0A530JDR4-F1
#
_cell.length_a   1.000
_cell.length_b   1.000
_cell.length_c   1.000
_cell.angle_alpha   90.00
_cell.angle_beta   90.00
_cell.angle_gamma   90.00
#
_symmetry.space_group_name_H-M   'P 1'
#
loop_
_entity.id
_entity.type
_entity.pdbx_description
1 polymer ?
#
loop_
_entity_poly.entity_id
_entity_poly.type
_entity_poly.pdbx_seq_one_letter_code
_entity_poly.pdbx_strand_id
1 'polypeptide(L)' 'GDMGGSFKAFYLTMGECDMVAVVEAPDDAVLARFALMLAVGGSVRTRTLKAFPEFAYREIITSLG' A
#
# COMPACT_ATOMS: atom_id res chain seq x y z
N GLY A 1 -14.02 -6.55 -9.79
CA GLY A 1 -12.93 -7.44 -10.23
C GLY A 1 -12.12 -7.73 -9.00
N ASP A 2 -12.43 -8.83 -8.34
CA ASP A 2 -12.16 -9.04 -6.92
C ASP A 2 -10.70 -9.43 -6.69
N MET A 3 -9.79 -8.47 -6.86
CA MET A 3 -8.39 -8.65 -6.46
C MET A 3 -8.20 -8.54 -4.95
N GLY A 4 -9.16 -9.01 -4.14
CA GLY A 4 -9.09 -9.19 -2.69
C GLY A 4 -8.82 -7.95 -1.82
N GLY A 5 -8.33 -6.84 -2.39
CA GLY A 5 -7.95 -5.64 -1.68
C GLY A 5 -9.02 -4.55 -1.75
N SER A 6 -9.15 -3.80 -0.66
CA SER A 6 -10.04 -2.64 -0.56
C SER A 6 -9.25 -1.34 -0.55
N PHE A 7 -9.70 -0.36 -1.34
CA PHE A 7 -9.21 1.01 -1.25
C PHE A 7 -9.86 1.69 -0.05
N LYS A 8 -9.04 2.14 0.91
CA LYS A 8 -9.50 2.92 2.06
C LYS A 8 -9.60 4.39 1.72
N ALA A 9 -8.62 4.90 0.99
CA ALA A 9 -8.55 6.30 0.64
C ALA A 9 -7.72 6.48 -0.63
N PHE A 10 -8.02 7.56 -1.33
CA PHE A 10 -7.31 7.97 -2.53
C PHE A 10 -7.22 9.49 -2.54
N TYR A 11 -6.00 10.00 -2.67
CA TYR A 11 -5.70 11.42 -2.61
C TYR A 11 -4.92 11.82 -3.86
N LEU A 12 -5.31 12.93 -4.46
CA LEU A 12 -4.46 13.68 -5.37
C LEU A 12 -3.49 14.49 -4.52
N THR A 13 -2.20 14.43 -4.85
CA THR A 13 -1.14 15.16 -4.15
C THR A 13 -0.36 16.03 -5.11
N MET A 14 0.12 17.17 -4.63
CA MET A 14 1.00 18.08 -5.38
C MET A 14 2.39 18.00 -4.75
N GLY A 15 3.27 17.17 -5.31
CA GLY A 15 4.60 16.89 -4.74
C GLY A 15 5.35 15.82 -5.53
N GLU A 16 6.14 14.98 -4.85
CA GLU A 16 6.94 13.92 -5.49
C GLU A 16 6.09 12.83 -6.15
N CYS A 17 4.86 12.66 -5.70
CA CYS A 17 3.88 11.74 -6.28
C CYS A 17 2.62 12.53 -6.62
N ASP A 18 1.99 12.21 -7.74
CA ASP A 18 0.73 12.83 -8.16
C ASP A 18 -0.47 12.26 -7.36
N MET A 19 -0.32 11.04 -6.82
CA MET A 19 -1.38 10.31 -6.16
C MET A 19 -0.87 9.48 -4.99
N VAL A 20 -1.68 9.38 -3.93
CA VAL A 20 -1.46 8.47 -2.80
C VAL A 20 -2.72 7.64 -2.57
N ALA A 21 -2.58 6.32 -2.57
CA ALA A 21 -3.66 5.39 -2.29
C ALA A 21 -3.37 4.58 -1.02
N VAL A 22 -4.35 4.48 -0.13
CA VAL A 22 -4.31 3.58 1.03
C VAL A 22 -5.12 2.34 0.66
N VAL A 23 -4.45 1.18 0.63
CA VAL A 23 -5.04 -0.08 0.21
C VAL A 23 -4.82 -1.11 1.31
N GLU A 24 -5.88 -1.81 1.69
CA GLU A 24 -5.78 -3.02 2.51
C GLU A 24 -5.92 -4.23 1.61
N ALA A 25 -4.97 -5.16 1.70
CA ALA A 25 -5.00 -6.44 1.01
C ALA A 25 -4.91 -7.58 2.04
N PRO A 26 -5.48 -8.76 1.74
CA PRO A 26 -5.46 -9.90 2.65
C PRO A 26 -4.04 -10.45 2.87
N ASP A 27 -3.14 -10.26 1.91
CA ASP A 27 -1.73 -10.61 1.99
C ASP A 27 -0.85 -9.71 1.10
N ASP A 28 0.46 -9.79 1.28
CA ASP A 28 1.44 -9.01 0.52
C ASP A 28 1.46 -9.37 -0.98
N ALA A 29 1.12 -10.62 -1.35
CA ALA A 29 1.15 -11.08 -2.74
C ALA A 29 0.02 -10.42 -3.56
N VAL A 30 -1.15 -10.25 -2.95
CA VAL A 30 -2.28 -9.52 -3.55
C VAL A 30 -1.93 -8.05 -3.78
N LEU A 31 -1.30 -7.39 -2.80
CA LEU A 31 -0.85 -6.00 -2.95
C LEU A 31 0.24 -5.87 -4.04
N ALA A 32 1.19 -6.79 -4.07
CA ALA A 32 2.26 -6.82 -5.06
C ALA A 32 1.69 -7.02 -6.48
N ARG A 33 0.74 -7.95 -6.65
CA ARG A 33 0.06 -8.15 -7.94
C ARG A 33 -0.67 -6.88 -8.39
N PHE A 34 -1.36 -6.21 -7.47
CA PHE A 34 -2.05 -4.96 -7.77
C PHE A 34 -1.06 -3.87 -8.23
N ALA A 35 0.05 -3.67 -7.51
CA ALA A 35 1.09 -2.71 -7.89
C ALA A 35 1.73 -3.04 -9.25
N LEU A 36 2.03 -4.32 -9.53
CA LEU A 36 2.59 -4.75 -10.81
C LEU A 36 1.59 -4.55 -11.97
N MET A 37 0.30 -4.78 -11.73
CA MET A 37 -0.73 -4.52 -12.75
C MET A 37 -0.81 -3.04 -13.11
N LEU A 38 -0.67 -2.13 -12.13
CA LEU A 38 -0.55 -0.69 -12.41
C LEU A 38 0.71 -0.36 -13.20
N ALA A 39 1.85 -0.96 -12.83
CA ALA A 39 3.13 -0.73 -13.50
C ALA A 39 3.13 -1.19 -14.97
N VAL A 40 2.48 -2.32 -15.29
CA VAL A 40 2.33 -2.82 -16.66
C VAL A 40 1.58 -1.81 -17.55
N GLY A 41 0.66 -1.03 -16.99
CA GLY A 41 -0.05 0.03 -17.71
C GLY A 41 0.85 1.20 -18.16
N GLY A 42 2.09 1.30 -17.68
CA GLY A 42 3.11 2.25 -18.13
C GLY A 42 2.86 3.73 -17.79
N SER A 43 1.65 4.08 -17.40
CA SER A 43 1.23 5.47 -17.14
C SER A 43 1.65 5.98 -15.76
N VAL A 44 2.00 5.08 -14.84
CA VAL A 44 2.35 5.42 -13.45
C VAL A 44 3.57 4.64 -12.97
N ARG A 45 4.41 5.29 -12.17
CA ARG A 45 5.46 4.63 -11.39
C ARG A 45 5.00 4.52 -9.94
N THR A 46 4.84 3.29 -9.45
CA THR A 46 4.34 3.02 -8.11
C THR A 46 5.48 2.95 -7.09
N ARG A 47 5.32 3.62 -5.94
CA ARG A 47 6.15 3.43 -4.74
C ARG A 47 5.26 2.84 -3.64
N THR A 48 5.59 1.64 -3.17
CA THR A 48 4.83 0.96 -2.13
C THR A 48 5.45 1.18 -0.75
N LEU A 49 4.60 1.36 0.26
CA LEU A 49 4.98 1.54 1.65
C LEU A 49 4.15 0.55 2.47
N LYS A 50 4.79 -0.43 3.11
CA LYS A 50 4.10 -1.34 4.01
C LYS A 50 3.79 -0.63 5.32
N ALA A 51 2.51 -0.45 5.61
CA ALA A 51 2.06 0.08 6.89
C ALA A 51 1.91 -1.06 7.90
N PHE A 52 2.59 -0.97 9.04
CA PHE A 52 2.31 -1.86 10.16
C PHE A 52 1.04 -1.39 10.86
N PRO A 53 0.12 -2.30 11.23
CA PRO A 53 -0.99 -1.95 12.11
C PRO A 53 -0.44 -1.52 13.47
N GLU A 54 -1.20 -0.68 14.18
CA GLU A 54 -0.75 -0.08 15.44
C GLU A 54 -0.31 -1.13 16.47
N PHE A 55 -1.01 -2.27 16.56
CA PHE A 55 -0.63 -3.34 17.48
C PHE A 55 0.77 -3.91 17.17
N ALA A 56 1.07 -4.16 15.89
CA ALA A 56 2.37 -4.70 15.47
C ALA A 56 3.49 -3.68 15.72
N TYR A 57 3.22 -2.40 15.48
CA TYR A 57 4.13 -1.31 15.85
C TYR A 57 4.41 -1.29 17.37
N ARG A 58 3.39 -1.44 18.22
CA ARG A 58 3.56 -1.48 19.67
C ARG A 58 4.35 -2.71 20.14
N GLU A 59 4.12 -3.87 19.54
CA GLU A 59 4.91 -5.08 19.80
C GLU A 59 6.38 -4.88 19.40
N ILE A 60 6.64 -4.29 18.23
CA ILE A 60 8.00 -3.94 17.79
C ILE A 60 8.67 -3.04 18.84
N ILE A 61 7.99 -2.00 19.33
CA ILE A 61 8.54 -1.12 20.38
C ILE A 61 8.83 -1.90 21.65
N THR A 62 7.90 -2.74 22.10
CA THR A 62 8.05 -3.53 23.33
C THR A 62 9.22 -4.50 23.22
N SER A 63 9.51 -5.03 22.02
CA SER A 63 10.65 -5.90 21.78
C SER A 63 12.02 -5.22 21.92
N LEU A 64 12.07 -3.89 22.00
CA LEU A 64 13.32 -3.12 22.13
C LEU A 64 13.83 -2.99 23.58
N GLY A 65 13.06 -3.38 24.61
CA GLY A 65 13.48 -3.31 26.01
C GLY A 65 12.38 -3.57 27.03
#